data_AF-A0AAD6SZ38-F1
#
_entry.id   AF-A0AAD6SZ38-F1
#
_cell.length_a   1.000
_cell.length_b   1.000
_cell.length_c   1.000
_cell.angle_alpha   90.00
_cell.angle_beta   90.00
_cell.angle_gamma   90.00
#
_symmetry.space_group_name_H-M   'P 1'
#
loop_
_entity.id
_entity.type
_entity.pdbx_description
1 polymer ?
#
loop_
_entity_poly.entity_id
_entity_poly.type
_entity_poly.pdbx_seq_one_letter_code
_entity_poly.pdbx_strand_id
1 'polypeptide(L)'
;MPKSQASSKEKKPARARKSVEPVDESQWRASRIGQNRKARILHTRLLVTAALLESLPFTTSSVSGKNKIVSIMFYCEREVELLAWRKHGGPEGFEDYIDKLRKKHMKKQPEKEFKVPEVYKQAEADTGLIQLAPPRFGAASGSLRPLRQLFVESGRLWLWEAANDVLAASGGEFGDERLSSRQKEAALSDPFLTDPHAYPLRPAFVAPASPSYIEFRQVLARAPSKHNRETRGQLQLNDDIFQGETIYHWKQDYMVELFDSLIAIIIEHGIEGIGWKSARWEVYYTYARCIRSLYFSYADNSWHDDAKDWLHGRMELGSSGTLTPRQDNKSELGKIYNKMLPLLQSGE
;
A
#
# COMPACT_ATOMS: atom_id res chain seq x y z
N MET A 1 44.82 26.70 -57.55
CA MET A 1 43.57 26.21 -56.93
C MET A 1 43.85 24.88 -56.22
N PRO A 2 43.90 24.84 -54.88
CA PRO A 2 44.13 23.59 -54.15
C PRO A 2 42.79 22.92 -53.80
N LYS A 3 42.72 21.61 -54.08
CA LYS A 3 41.59 20.73 -53.76
C LYS A 3 41.60 20.40 -52.26
N SER A 4 40.50 20.73 -51.58
CA SER A 4 40.25 20.40 -50.17
C SER A 4 40.04 18.88 -50.01
N GLN A 5 40.93 18.22 -49.27
CA GLN A 5 40.83 16.80 -48.91
C GLN A 5 39.84 16.63 -47.75
N ALA A 6 38.78 15.85 -47.98
CA ALA A 6 37.81 15.48 -46.97
C ALA A 6 38.43 14.48 -45.97
N SER A 7 38.58 14.91 -44.72
CA SER A 7 38.99 14.07 -43.59
C SER A 7 37.93 13.01 -43.29
N SER A 8 38.25 11.75 -43.55
CA SER A 8 37.46 10.58 -43.18
C SER A 8 37.50 10.38 -41.66
N LYS A 9 36.39 10.70 -40.97
CA LYS A 9 36.22 10.40 -39.54
C LYS A 9 36.09 8.88 -39.34
N GLU A 10 37.13 8.30 -38.76
CA GLU A 10 37.18 6.91 -38.32
C GLU A 10 36.08 6.63 -37.29
N LYS A 11 35.18 5.67 -37.60
CA LYS A 11 34.08 5.27 -36.71
C LYS A 11 34.66 4.50 -35.51
N LYS A 12 34.60 5.11 -34.32
CA LYS A 12 34.96 4.42 -33.07
C LYS A 12 34.14 3.11 -32.93
N PRO A 13 34.77 1.99 -32.53
CA PRO A 13 34.09 0.70 -32.38
C PRO A 13 32.95 0.81 -31.36
N ALA A 14 31.81 0.21 -31.71
CA ALA A 14 30.65 0.17 -30.84
C ALA A 14 31.02 -0.55 -29.54
N ARG A 15 30.99 0.16 -28.41
CA ARG A 15 31.24 -0.41 -27.08
C ARG A 15 30.22 -1.53 -26.84
N ALA A 16 30.68 -2.77 -26.78
CA ALA A 16 29.86 -3.93 -26.46
C ALA A 16 29.08 -3.64 -25.17
N ARG A 17 27.75 -3.70 -25.23
CA ARG A 17 26.91 -3.51 -24.04
C ARG A 17 27.06 -4.76 -23.19
N LYS A 18 27.46 -4.58 -21.93
CA LYS A 18 27.46 -5.65 -20.92
C LYS A 18 26.03 -6.20 -20.85
N SER A 19 25.84 -7.47 -21.23
CA SER A 19 24.56 -8.16 -21.07
C SER A 19 24.28 -8.27 -19.58
N VAL A 20 23.12 -7.82 -19.15
CA VAL A 20 22.63 -8.04 -17.78
C VAL A 20 22.21 -9.51 -17.71
N GLU A 21 22.68 -10.24 -16.69
CA GLU A 21 22.24 -11.62 -16.49
C GLU A 21 20.74 -11.64 -16.18
N PRO A 22 19.96 -12.54 -16.80
CA PRO A 22 18.53 -12.61 -16.55
C PRO A 22 18.28 -13.07 -15.11
N VAL A 23 17.57 -12.25 -14.33
CA VAL A 23 17.01 -12.64 -13.03
C VAL A 23 15.84 -13.59 -13.28
N ASP A 24 15.76 -14.66 -12.49
CA ASP A 24 14.66 -15.63 -12.56
C ASP A 24 13.28 -14.93 -12.40
N GLU A 25 12.36 -15.19 -13.33
CA GLU A 25 11.01 -14.60 -13.33
C GLU A 25 10.22 -14.99 -12.07
N SER A 26 10.55 -16.13 -11.44
CA SER A 26 9.91 -16.57 -10.19
C SER A 26 10.20 -15.64 -9.00
N GLN A 27 11.28 -14.86 -9.07
CA GLN A 27 11.71 -13.94 -8.03
C GLN A 27 11.16 -12.52 -8.23
N TRP A 28 10.47 -12.25 -9.34
CA TRP A 28 9.98 -10.91 -9.64
C TRP A 28 8.84 -10.53 -8.72
N ARG A 29 8.86 -9.29 -8.25
CA ARG A 29 7.71 -8.71 -7.56
C ARG A 29 6.47 -8.74 -8.45
N ALA A 30 5.28 -8.79 -7.84
CA ALA A 30 4.04 -8.68 -8.60
C ALA A 30 3.96 -7.34 -9.37
N SER A 31 3.38 -7.39 -10.57
CA SER A 31 3.03 -6.20 -11.34
C SER A 31 2.08 -5.31 -10.55
N ARG A 32 2.36 -4.01 -10.53
CA ARG A 32 1.48 -3.00 -9.93
C ARG A 32 0.34 -2.59 -10.89
N ILE A 33 0.37 -3.09 -12.13
CA ILE A 33 -0.63 -2.82 -13.16
C ILE A 33 -1.74 -3.86 -13.06
N GLY A 34 -3.00 -3.39 -12.95
CA GLY A 34 -4.17 -4.28 -12.97
C GLY A 34 -4.28 -5.08 -14.27
N GLN A 35 -4.75 -6.34 -14.19
CA GLN A 35 -4.76 -7.30 -15.31
C GLN A 35 -5.51 -6.83 -16.57
N ASN A 36 -6.48 -5.93 -16.44
CA ASN A 36 -7.35 -5.52 -17.53
C ASN A 36 -7.05 -4.11 -18.08
N ARG A 37 -5.90 -3.52 -17.70
CA ARG A 37 -5.55 -2.17 -18.15
C ARG A 37 -4.96 -2.19 -19.57
N LYS A 38 -5.49 -1.33 -20.44
CA LYS A 38 -5.07 -1.24 -21.84
C LYS A 38 -4.28 0.05 -22.11
N ALA A 39 -3.10 -0.08 -22.73
CA ALA A 39 -2.30 1.06 -23.18
C ALA A 39 -2.31 1.19 -24.70
N ARG A 40 -2.30 2.44 -25.17
CA ARG A 40 -2.04 2.77 -26.58
C ARG A 40 -0.59 2.48 -26.93
N ILE A 41 -0.34 2.03 -28.17
CA ILE A 41 1.01 1.73 -28.69
C ILE A 41 2.03 2.87 -28.50
N LEU A 42 1.59 4.13 -28.59
CA LEU A 42 2.45 5.29 -28.41
C LEU A 42 3.04 5.38 -27.00
N HIS A 43 2.34 4.87 -25.98
CA HIS A 43 2.83 4.84 -24.60
C HIS A 43 3.74 3.63 -24.33
N THR A 44 3.54 2.53 -25.06
CA THR A 44 4.31 1.28 -24.86
C THR A 44 5.66 1.28 -25.56
N ARG A 45 5.82 2.05 -26.65
CA ARG A 45 7.09 2.19 -27.40
C ARG A 45 8.25 2.80 -26.60
N LEU A 46 7.95 3.48 -25.48
CA LEU A 46 8.98 3.96 -24.56
C LEU A 46 9.62 2.82 -23.75
N LEU A 47 8.88 1.72 -23.57
CA LEU A 47 9.23 0.61 -22.68
C LEU A 47 9.83 -0.56 -23.47
N VAL A 48 9.26 -0.88 -24.63
CA VAL A 48 9.61 -2.08 -25.41
C VAL A 48 9.79 -1.73 -26.89
N THR A 49 10.64 -2.46 -27.60
CA THR A 49 10.88 -2.28 -29.05
C THR A 49 9.70 -2.78 -29.87
N ALA A 50 9.48 -2.22 -31.06
CA ALA A 50 8.39 -2.62 -31.96
C ALA A 50 8.35 -4.13 -32.23
N ALA A 51 9.52 -4.74 -32.49
CA ALA A 51 9.64 -6.18 -32.73
C ALA A 51 9.16 -7.05 -31.54
N LEU A 52 9.25 -6.56 -30.30
CA LEU A 52 8.75 -7.29 -29.12
C LEU A 52 7.26 -7.05 -28.88
N LEU A 53 6.67 -6.00 -29.46
CA LEU A 53 5.23 -5.76 -29.38
C LEU A 53 4.47 -6.61 -30.41
N GLU A 54 5.11 -6.98 -31.53
CA GLU A 54 4.50 -7.81 -32.58
C GLU A 54 4.08 -9.20 -32.10
N SER A 55 4.71 -9.71 -31.03
CA SER A 55 4.36 -10.99 -30.42
C SER A 55 3.20 -10.91 -29.41
N LEU A 56 2.77 -9.70 -29.02
CA LEU A 56 1.69 -9.54 -28.04
C LEU A 56 0.32 -9.45 -28.71
N PRO A 57 -0.73 -10.05 -28.11
CA PRO A 57 -2.10 -9.82 -28.57
C PRO A 57 -2.49 -8.36 -28.36
N PHE A 58 -3.22 -7.80 -29.32
CA PHE A 58 -3.74 -6.43 -29.22
C PHE A 58 -5.19 -6.35 -29.67
N THR A 59 -5.87 -5.33 -29.16
CA THR A 59 -7.21 -4.93 -29.61
C THR A 59 -7.10 -3.65 -30.42
N THR A 60 -7.94 -3.50 -31.44
CA THR A 60 -7.95 -2.31 -32.30
C THR A 60 -9.20 -1.49 -32.03
N SER A 61 -9.06 -0.16 -31.97
CA SER A 61 -10.20 0.76 -31.95
C SER A 61 -10.02 1.85 -33.00
N SER A 62 -11.10 2.16 -33.70
CA SER A 62 -11.13 3.22 -34.72
C SER A 62 -11.60 4.52 -34.08
N VAL A 63 -10.80 5.58 -34.18
CA VAL A 63 -11.18 6.93 -33.75
C VAL A 63 -11.41 7.79 -34.98
N SER A 64 -12.62 8.33 -35.10
CA SER A 64 -12.97 9.28 -36.16
C SER A 64 -12.42 10.66 -35.80
N GLY A 65 -11.37 11.08 -36.50
CA GLY A 65 -10.86 12.45 -36.44
C GLY A 65 -11.54 13.34 -37.49
N LYS A 66 -11.29 14.66 -37.42
CA LYS A 66 -11.97 15.70 -38.22
C LYS A 66 -12.07 15.46 -39.73
N ASN A 67 -11.32 14.53 -40.33
CA ASN A 67 -11.50 14.06 -41.73
C ASN A 67 -10.88 12.65 -42.00
N LYS A 68 -10.52 11.87 -40.98
CA LYS A 68 -9.82 10.58 -41.15
C LYS A 68 -10.16 9.61 -40.03
N ILE A 69 -10.40 8.34 -40.37
CA ILE A 69 -10.50 7.25 -39.40
C ILE A 69 -9.08 6.75 -39.14
N VAL A 70 -8.63 6.85 -37.88
CA VAL A 70 -7.32 6.34 -37.46
C VAL A 70 -7.54 5.11 -36.59
N SER A 71 -6.91 4.01 -37.00
CA SER A 71 -6.87 2.77 -36.22
C SER A 71 -5.81 2.88 -35.12
N ILE A 72 -6.22 2.64 -33.87
CA ILE A 72 -5.36 2.66 -32.68
C ILE A 72 -5.28 1.25 -32.10
N MET A 73 -4.06 0.75 -31.94
CA MET A 73 -3.78 -0.53 -31.29
C MET A 73 -3.62 -0.35 -29.77
N PHE A 74 -4.25 -1.25 -29.02
CA PHE A 74 -4.24 -1.33 -27.56
C PHE A 74 -3.69 -2.67 -27.10
N TYR A 75 -2.65 -2.63 -26.27
CA TYR A 75 -2.01 -3.80 -25.66
C TYR A 75 -2.37 -3.88 -24.18
N CYS A 76 -2.31 -5.10 -23.60
CA CYS A 76 -2.38 -5.28 -22.16
C CYS A 76 -1.15 -4.65 -21.50
N GLU A 77 -1.34 -3.65 -20.63
CA GLU A 77 -0.22 -2.91 -20.00
C GLU A 77 0.68 -3.83 -19.18
N ARG A 78 0.09 -4.80 -18.47
CA ARG A 78 0.83 -5.76 -17.64
C ARG A 78 1.74 -6.66 -18.47
N GLU A 79 1.29 -7.12 -19.63
CA GLU A 79 2.13 -7.95 -20.51
C GLU A 79 3.30 -7.16 -21.11
N VAL A 80 3.04 -5.90 -21.48
CA VAL A 80 4.08 -4.97 -21.95
C VAL A 80 5.12 -4.72 -20.85
N GLU A 81 4.69 -4.57 -19.60
CA GLU A 81 5.57 -4.41 -18.44
C GLU A 81 6.45 -5.65 -18.23
N LEU A 82 5.86 -6.86 -18.23
CA LEU A 82 6.62 -8.10 -18.07
C LEU A 82 7.65 -8.29 -19.19
N LEU A 83 7.32 -7.95 -20.45
CA LEU A 83 8.30 -7.95 -21.53
C LEU A 83 9.43 -6.93 -21.32
N ALA A 84 9.09 -5.77 -20.75
CA ALA A 84 10.09 -4.78 -20.40
C ALA A 84 11.01 -5.31 -19.28
N TRP A 85 10.47 -5.98 -18.27
CA TRP A 85 11.26 -6.63 -17.21
C TRP A 85 12.19 -7.69 -17.78
N ARG A 86 11.71 -8.59 -18.65
CA ARG A 86 12.57 -9.59 -19.35
C ARG A 86 13.75 -8.94 -20.05
N LYS A 87 13.49 -7.84 -20.76
CA LYS A 87 14.50 -7.11 -21.52
C LYS A 87 15.52 -6.39 -20.63
N HIS A 88 15.11 -5.95 -19.46
CA HIS A 88 15.91 -5.11 -18.57
C HIS A 88 16.46 -5.84 -17.35
N GLY A 89 16.30 -7.17 -17.27
CA GLY A 89 16.86 -7.99 -16.20
C GLY A 89 16.04 -7.99 -14.91
N GLY A 90 14.72 -7.81 -15.03
CA GLY A 90 13.78 -7.79 -13.90
C GLY A 90 13.13 -6.42 -13.66
N PRO A 91 12.27 -6.32 -12.62
CA PRO A 91 11.57 -5.09 -12.26
C PRO A 91 12.51 -3.95 -11.88
N GLU A 92 13.54 -4.23 -11.09
CA GLU A 92 14.53 -3.23 -10.62
C GLU A 92 15.35 -2.68 -11.80
N GLY A 93 15.83 -3.56 -12.67
CA GLY A 93 16.58 -3.15 -13.87
C GLY A 93 15.73 -2.34 -14.85
N PHE A 94 14.42 -2.58 -14.88
CA PHE A 94 13.48 -1.77 -15.66
C PHE A 94 13.28 -0.38 -15.04
N GLU A 95 13.14 -0.27 -13.72
CA GLU A 95 13.06 1.01 -13.01
C GLU A 95 14.31 1.87 -13.26
N ASP A 96 15.51 1.28 -13.15
CA ASP A 96 16.78 1.93 -13.49
C ASP A 96 16.81 2.47 -14.93
N TYR A 97 16.22 1.72 -15.85
CA TYR A 97 16.11 2.12 -17.25
C TYR A 97 15.18 3.32 -17.44
N ILE A 98 14.03 3.34 -16.76
CA ILE A 98 13.09 4.47 -16.77
C ILE A 98 13.75 5.74 -16.23
N ASP A 99 14.47 5.63 -15.10
CA ASP A 99 15.22 6.74 -14.51
C ASP A 99 16.29 7.30 -15.46
N LYS A 100 16.98 6.41 -16.19
CA LYS A 100 17.95 6.82 -17.21
C LYS A 100 17.28 7.56 -18.36
N LEU A 101 16.11 7.11 -18.83
CA LEU A 101 15.33 7.82 -19.85
C LEU A 101 14.89 9.20 -19.35
N ARG A 102 14.42 9.29 -18.11
CA ARG A 102 14.02 10.55 -17.47
C ARG A 102 15.18 11.54 -17.41
N LYS A 103 16.34 11.12 -16.87
CA LYS A 103 17.57 11.95 -16.82
C LYS A 103 17.98 12.46 -18.20
N LYS A 104 17.84 11.63 -19.25
CA LYS A 104 18.12 12.02 -20.63
C LYS A 104 17.09 13.00 -21.18
N HIS A 105 15.82 12.83 -20.82
CA HIS A 105 14.72 13.73 -21.20
C HIS A 105 14.88 15.10 -20.56
N MET A 106 15.10 15.18 -19.25
CA MET A 106 15.32 16.44 -18.53
C MET A 106 16.49 17.25 -19.09
N LYS A 107 17.57 16.57 -19.50
CA LYS A 107 18.72 17.24 -20.16
C LYS A 107 18.39 17.82 -21.54
N LYS A 108 17.42 17.24 -22.25
CA LYS A 108 17.07 17.64 -23.62
C LYS A 108 15.88 18.58 -23.70
N GLN A 109 14.90 18.41 -22.82
CA GLN A 109 13.60 19.08 -22.84
C GLN A 109 13.14 19.34 -21.40
N PRO A 110 13.79 20.26 -20.66
CA PRO A 110 13.49 20.50 -19.25
C PRO A 110 12.05 21.00 -19.01
N GLU A 111 11.46 21.70 -19.98
CA GLU A 111 10.11 22.28 -19.85
C GLU A 111 8.96 21.29 -20.12
N LYS A 112 9.26 20.10 -20.66
CA LYS A 112 8.24 19.12 -21.04
C LYS A 112 8.19 17.97 -20.05
N GLU A 113 6.99 17.64 -19.59
CA GLU A 113 6.75 16.47 -18.73
C GLU A 113 7.25 15.18 -19.39
N PHE A 114 7.99 14.36 -18.63
CA PHE A 114 8.40 13.04 -19.06
C PHE A 114 7.21 12.08 -18.99
N LYS A 115 6.75 11.57 -20.13
CA LYS A 115 5.58 10.69 -20.19
C LYS A 115 5.96 9.27 -19.79
N VAL A 116 5.50 8.80 -18.64
CA VAL A 116 5.54 7.38 -18.20
C VAL A 116 4.14 6.87 -17.87
N PRO A 117 3.91 5.54 -17.84
CA PRO A 117 2.64 5.01 -17.37
C PRO A 117 2.33 5.47 -15.94
N GLU A 118 1.05 5.67 -15.64
CA GLU A 118 0.62 6.28 -14.37
C GLU A 118 1.15 5.57 -13.12
N VAL A 119 1.28 4.24 -13.19
CA VAL A 119 1.82 3.42 -12.08
C VAL A 119 3.27 3.80 -11.76
N TYR A 120 4.03 4.21 -12.78
CA TYR A 120 5.39 4.69 -12.64
C TYR A 120 5.45 6.19 -12.33
N LYS A 121 4.39 6.97 -12.57
CA LYS A 121 4.25 8.33 -12.03
C LYS A 121 3.99 8.31 -10.53
N GLN A 122 3.22 7.35 -10.06
CA GLN A 122 3.04 7.12 -8.62
C GLN A 122 4.35 6.64 -7.99
N ALA A 123 5.06 5.74 -8.66
CA ALA A 123 6.41 5.42 -8.25
C ALA A 123 7.34 6.65 -8.32
N GLU A 124 7.16 7.62 -9.21
CA GLU A 124 7.91 8.91 -9.22
C GLU A 124 7.53 9.82 -8.05
N ALA A 125 6.28 9.81 -7.60
CA ALA A 125 5.92 10.43 -6.33
C ALA A 125 6.61 9.73 -5.14
N ASP A 126 6.94 8.44 -5.28
CA ASP A 126 7.73 7.65 -4.32
C ASP A 126 9.27 7.68 -4.53
N THR A 127 9.79 7.97 -5.75
CA THR A 127 11.21 7.77 -6.17
C THR A 127 11.87 8.96 -6.86
N GLY A 128 11.13 9.99 -7.24
CA GLY A 128 11.71 11.33 -7.20
C GLY A 128 12.31 11.50 -5.81
N LEU A 129 13.46 12.16 -5.70
CA LEU A 129 14.00 12.58 -4.40
C LEU A 129 12.84 12.78 -3.46
N ILE A 130 12.86 12.03 -2.38
CA ILE A 130 12.36 12.44 -1.10
C ILE A 130 12.37 14.01 -1.01
N GLN A 131 11.39 14.72 -1.57
CA GLN A 131 10.34 15.26 -0.75
C GLN A 131 9.55 14.03 -0.30
N LEU A 132 10.16 13.32 0.67
CA LEU A 132 9.42 12.88 1.84
C LEU A 132 8.49 14.07 2.09
N ALA A 133 7.22 13.82 2.38
CA ALA A 133 6.60 14.68 3.37
C ALA A 133 7.72 15.06 4.37
N PRO A 134 8.15 16.33 4.42
CA PRO A 134 9.52 16.79 4.74
C PRO A 134 10.23 15.85 5.70
N PRO A 135 11.47 15.41 5.40
CA PRO A 135 12.05 14.17 5.89
C PRO A 135 11.34 13.64 7.12
N ARG A 136 10.49 12.60 6.93
CA ARG A 136 9.77 11.93 8.03
C ARG A 136 10.71 11.91 9.22
N PHE A 137 10.27 12.57 10.28
CA PHE A 137 11.10 13.10 11.35
C PHE A 137 12.22 12.13 11.80
N GLY A 138 11.93 10.82 11.84
CA GLY A 138 12.88 9.80 12.28
C GLY A 138 14.01 9.37 11.32
N ALA A 139 13.99 9.72 10.03
CA ALA A 139 15.04 9.26 9.11
C ALA A 139 16.37 10.02 9.28
N ALA A 140 16.32 11.28 9.71
CA ALA A 140 17.49 12.14 9.85
C ALA A 140 18.10 12.10 11.26
N SER A 141 17.31 11.80 12.29
CA SER A 141 17.80 11.79 13.67
C SER A 141 18.68 10.56 13.92
N GLY A 142 19.93 10.81 14.31
CA GLY A 142 20.88 9.74 14.65
C GLY A 142 20.39 8.86 15.81
N SER A 143 19.63 9.43 16.76
CA SER A 143 19.07 8.71 17.91
C SER A 143 17.98 7.70 17.53
N LEU A 144 17.27 7.93 16.42
CA LEU A 144 16.17 7.10 15.96
C LEU A 144 16.58 5.99 14.99
N ARG A 145 17.84 5.99 14.50
CA ARG A 145 18.32 4.93 13.60
C ARG A 145 18.28 3.53 14.22
N PRO A 146 18.77 3.30 15.46
CA PRO A 146 18.68 1.98 16.09
C PRO A 146 17.23 1.53 16.24
N LEU A 147 16.34 2.47 16.58
CA LEU A 147 14.92 2.18 16.74
C LEU A 147 14.26 1.79 15.42
N ARG A 148 14.51 2.53 14.34
CA ARG A 148 14.03 2.15 13.01
C ARG A 148 14.54 0.76 12.60
N GLN A 149 15.80 0.46 12.89
CA GLN A 149 16.39 -0.85 12.59
C GLN A 149 15.65 -1.98 13.33
N LEU A 150 15.26 -1.76 14.59
CA LEU A 150 14.42 -2.70 15.35
C LEU A 150 13.07 -2.99 14.66
N PHE A 151 12.42 -1.98 14.09
CA PHE A 151 11.18 -2.18 13.31
C PHE A 151 11.43 -2.97 12.01
N VAL A 152 12.56 -2.74 11.34
CA VAL A 152 12.94 -3.51 10.14
C VAL A 152 13.18 -4.97 10.51
N GLU A 153 13.98 -5.23 11.53
CA GLU A 153 14.35 -6.58 11.98
C GLU A 153 13.14 -7.37 12.50
N SER A 154 12.19 -6.69 13.14
CA SER A 154 10.94 -7.31 13.58
C SER A 154 9.86 -7.42 12.49
N GLY A 155 10.13 -7.02 11.24
CA GLY A 155 9.14 -7.09 10.15
C GLY A 155 7.98 -6.10 10.28
N ARG A 156 8.15 -5.03 11.07
CA ARG A 156 7.12 -4.04 11.42
C ARG A 156 7.46 -2.63 10.95
N LEU A 157 8.25 -2.52 9.89
CA LEU A 157 8.58 -1.22 9.27
C LEU A 157 7.32 -0.41 8.93
N TRP A 158 6.22 -1.07 8.58
CA TRP A 158 4.94 -0.42 8.32
C TRP A 158 4.43 0.42 9.52
N LEU A 159 4.65 -0.04 10.75
CA LEU A 159 4.16 0.61 11.97
C LEU A 159 4.98 1.85 12.24
N TRP A 160 6.30 1.76 12.05
CA TRP A 160 7.19 2.91 12.07
C TRP A 160 6.77 3.99 11.07
N GLU A 161 6.45 3.58 9.85
CA GLU A 161 6.01 4.50 8.79
C GLU A 161 4.67 5.16 9.13
N ALA A 162 3.68 4.37 9.58
CA ALA A 162 2.39 4.89 10.02
C ALA A 162 2.52 5.89 11.17
N ALA A 163 3.32 5.58 12.19
CA ALA A 163 3.57 6.48 13.31
C ALA A 163 4.25 7.78 12.86
N ASN A 164 5.25 7.71 11.98
CA ASN A 164 5.88 8.90 11.43
C ASN A 164 4.90 9.75 10.61
N ASP A 165 4.00 9.14 9.86
CA ASP A 165 2.97 9.86 9.10
C ASP A 165 2.01 10.61 10.02
N VAL A 166 1.58 9.99 11.12
CA VAL A 166 0.73 10.64 12.14
C VAL A 166 1.45 11.84 12.77
N LEU A 167 2.72 11.69 13.16
CA LEU A 167 3.53 12.78 13.75
C LEU A 167 3.93 13.87 12.72
N ALA A 168 3.83 13.58 11.43
CA ALA A 168 4.06 14.54 10.35
C ALA A 168 2.79 15.33 10.02
N ALA A 169 1.61 14.68 10.03
CA ALA A 169 0.32 15.28 9.70
C ALA A 169 -0.20 16.24 10.78
N SER A 170 0.21 16.05 12.03
CA SER A 170 -0.26 16.76 13.21
C SER A 170 0.13 18.25 13.31
N GLY A 171 0.80 18.80 12.30
CA GLY A 171 1.29 20.19 12.31
C GLY A 171 0.34 21.26 11.77
N GLY A 172 -0.97 21.00 11.58
CA GLY A 172 -1.79 21.77 10.64
C GLY A 172 -3.18 22.29 11.03
N GLU A 173 -3.96 21.66 11.92
CA GLU A 173 -5.42 22.00 12.00
C GLU A 173 -5.88 22.75 13.26
N PHE A 174 -5.21 22.62 14.42
CA PHE A 174 -5.73 23.16 15.70
C PHE A 174 -4.74 24.05 16.47
N GLY A 175 -3.97 24.89 15.78
CA GLY A 175 -3.23 25.98 16.45
C GLY A 175 -2.12 25.53 17.41
N ASP A 176 -0.91 25.56 16.87
CA ASP A 176 0.34 25.92 17.57
C ASP A 176 1.15 24.95 18.44
N GLU A 177 0.65 23.81 18.94
CA GLU A 177 1.56 22.88 19.64
C GLU A 177 2.15 21.82 18.70
N ARG A 178 3.03 22.28 17.80
CA ARG A 178 3.93 21.35 17.10
C ARG A 178 4.82 20.68 18.13
N LEU A 179 4.74 19.35 18.22
CA LEU A 179 5.69 18.57 19.01
C LEU A 179 7.11 18.95 18.63
N SER A 180 7.91 19.27 19.64
CA SER A 180 9.34 19.42 19.48
C SER A 180 9.96 18.14 18.93
N SER A 181 11.13 18.25 18.32
CA SER A 181 11.89 17.07 17.86
C SER A 181 12.02 16.03 18.98
N ARG A 182 12.35 16.46 20.19
CA ARG A 182 12.51 15.57 21.34
C ARG A 182 11.20 14.85 21.73
N GLN A 183 10.06 15.52 21.65
CA GLN A 183 8.75 14.89 21.90
C GLN A 183 8.40 13.87 20.81
N LYS A 184 8.70 14.15 19.54
CA LYS A 184 8.51 13.18 18.46
C LYS A 184 9.41 11.95 18.63
N GLU A 185 10.66 12.13 19.07
CA GLU A 185 11.55 11.01 19.41
C GLU A 185 10.99 10.18 20.57
N ALA A 186 10.50 10.84 21.63
CA ALA A 186 9.87 10.18 22.75
C ALA A 186 8.61 9.40 22.34
N ALA A 187 7.74 10.00 21.53
CA ALA A 187 6.55 9.34 21.00
C ALA A 187 6.90 8.12 20.14
N LEU A 188 7.91 8.19 19.27
CA LEU A 188 8.32 7.03 18.47
C LEU A 188 8.95 5.92 19.31
N SER A 189 9.51 6.26 20.47
CA SER A 189 10.10 5.32 21.43
C SER A 189 9.09 4.77 22.44
N ASP A 190 7.80 5.06 22.26
CA ASP A 190 6.75 4.64 23.17
C ASP A 190 6.63 3.10 23.24
N PRO A 191 6.52 2.49 24.43
CA PRO A 191 6.36 1.05 24.59
C PRO A 191 5.24 0.45 23.73
N PHE A 192 4.14 1.15 23.51
CA PHE A 192 3.03 0.71 22.66
C PHE A 192 3.48 0.38 21.23
N LEU A 193 4.38 1.17 20.66
CA LEU A 193 4.89 0.95 19.30
C LEU A 193 6.04 -0.07 19.29
N THR A 194 6.89 -0.05 20.32
CA THR A 194 8.11 -0.86 20.35
C THR A 194 7.88 -2.30 20.81
N ASP A 195 6.81 -2.56 21.56
CA ASP A 195 6.47 -3.88 22.07
C ASP A 195 6.38 -4.89 20.91
N PRO A 196 7.27 -5.91 20.82
CA PRO A 196 7.26 -6.94 19.78
C PRO A 196 5.91 -7.64 19.61
N HIS A 197 5.11 -7.69 20.66
CA HIS A 197 3.87 -8.46 20.73
C HIS A 197 2.62 -7.61 20.51
N ALA A 198 2.76 -6.30 20.43
CA ALA A 198 1.62 -5.41 20.20
C ALA A 198 0.94 -5.66 18.85
N TYR A 199 1.69 -6.06 17.82
CA TYR A 199 1.15 -6.31 16.48
C TYR A 199 1.71 -7.63 15.95
N PRO A 200 0.85 -8.55 15.48
CA PRO A 200 1.32 -9.76 14.83
C PRO A 200 2.06 -9.42 13.53
N LEU A 201 2.77 -10.39 12.97
CA LEU A 201 3.34 -10.23 11.64
C LEU A 201 2.24 -10.18 10.56
N ARG A 202 2.48 -9.38 9.52
CA ARG A 202 1.63 -9.37 8.33
C ARG A 202 1.87 -10.66 7.54
N PRO A 203 0.82 -11.38 7.12
CA PRO A 203 0.99 -12.55 6.28
C PRO A 203 1.62 -12.14 4.95
N ALA A 204 2.59 -12.93 4.50
CA ALA A 204 3.21 -12.76 3.17
C ALA A 204 2.31 -13.27 2.03
N PHE A 205 1.26 -14.03 2.37
CA PHE A 205 0.40 -14.70 1.40
C PHE A 205 -0.71 -13.78 0.90
N VAL A 206 -1.01 -13.90 -0.39
CA VAL A 206 -2.22 -13.30 -0.97
C VAL A 206 -3.38 -14.24 -0.69
N ALA A 207 -4.40 -13.76 0.02
CA ALA A 207 -5.58 -14.58 0.31
C ALA A 207 -6.27 -15.04 -0.99
N PRO A 208 -6.70 -16.32 -1.05
CA PRO A 208 -7.18 -16.95 -2.28
C PRO A 208 -8.50 -16.34 -2.78
N ALA A 209 -8.89 -16.70 -3.99
CA ALA A 209 -10.20 -16.38 -4.56
C ALA A 209 -11.23 -17.49 -4.23
N SER A 210 -11.31 -17.90 -2.97
CA SER A 210 -12.33 -18.86 -2.51
C SER A 210 -13.71 -18.19 -2.40
N PRO A 211 -14.81 -18.97 -2.43
CA PRO A 211 -16.16 -18.43 -2.20
C PRO A 211 -16.26 -17.61 -0.91
N SER A 212 -15.77 -18.13 0.23
CA SER A 212 -15.78 -17.40 1.51
C SER A 212 -15.03 -16.06 1.46
N TYR A 213 -13.86 -16.01 0.81
CA TYR A 213 -13.11 -14.76 0.66
C TYR A 213 -13.78 -13.76 -0.29
N ILE A 214 -14.46 -14.24 -1.33
CA ILE A 214 -15.22 -13.38 -2.25
C ILE A 214 -16.36 -12.70 -1.49
N GLU A 215 -17.15 -13.47 -0.72
CA GLU A 215 -18.25 -12.95 0.08
C GLU A 215 -17.75 -11.99 1.17
N PHE A 216 -16.72 -12.38 1.92
CA PHE A 216 -16.08 -11.54 2.92
C PHE A 216 -15.62 -10.19 2.34
N ARG A 217 -14.95 -10.20 1.18
CA ARG A 217 -14.50 -8.96 0.52
C ARG A 217 -15.66 -8.12 0.01
N GLN A 218 -16.78 -8.72 -0.39
CA GLN A 218 -18.00 -7.98 -0.72
C GLN A 218 -18.59 -7.29 0.52
N VAL A 219 -18.57 -7.94 1.70
CA VAL A 219 -18.97 -7.31 2.96
C VAL A 219 -18.03 -6.14 3.28
N LEU A 220 -16.71 -6.33 3.23
CA LEU A 220 -15.74 -5.25 3.48
C LEU A 220 -15.85 -4.09 2.48
N ALA A 221 -16.21 -4.35 1.23
CA ALA A 221 -16.42 -3.31 0.23
C ALA A 221 -17.60 -2.38 0.58
N ARG A 222 -18.57 -2.88 1.35
CA ARG A 222 -19.72 -2.11 1.86
C ARG A 222 -19.48 -1.46 3.23
N ALA A 223 -18.26 -1.56 3.77
CA ALA A 223 -17.93 -1.07 5.11
C ALA A 223 -18.33 0.41 5.31
N PRO A 224 -19.16 0.72 6.31
CA PRO A 224 -19.51 2.10 6.63
C PRO A 224 -18.28 2.94 6.97
N SER A 225 -18.21 4.16 6.43
CA SER A 225 -17.09 5.08 6.62
C SER A 225 -17.54 6.42 7.20
N LYS A 226 -16.76 6.96 8.16
CA LYS A 226 -17.00 8.29 8.72
C LYS A 226 -16.78 9.41 7.69
N HIS A 227 -16.00 9.11 6.65
CA HIS A 227 -15.68 10.02 5.55
C HIS A 227 -16.76 10.01 4.46
N ASN A 228 -17.66 9.01 4.45
CA ASN A 228 -18.76 8.93 3.50
C ASN A 228 -20.11 9.25 4.19
N ARG A 229 -20.72 10.37 3.80
CA ARG A 229 -21.99 10.87 4.35
C ARG A 229 -23.14 9.87 4.20
N GLU A 230 -23.20 9.14 3.09
CA GLU A 230 -24.29 8.19 2.80
C GLU A 230 -24.27 7.00 3.77
N THR A 231 -23.06 6.53 4.11
CA THR A 231 -22.88 5.39 5.02
C THR A 231 -22.71 5.79 6.48
N ARG A 232 -22.53 7.09 6.79
CA ARG A 232 -22.30 7.55 8.17
C ARG A 232 -23.45 7.19 9.11
N GLY A 233 -24.69 7.13 8.59
CA GLY A 233 -25.85 6.64 9.33
C GLY A 233 -25.79 5.16 9.72
N GLN A 234 -24.81 4.40 9.20
CA GLN A 234 -24.54 3.01 9.55
C GLN A 234 -23.39 2.88 10.57
N LEU A 235 -22.93 3.99 11.15
CA LEU A 235 -22.01 4.00 12.28
C LEU A 235 -22.76 4.23 13.59
N GLN A 236 -22.29 3.58 14.65
CA GLN A 236 -22.64 3.90 16.02
C GLN A 236 -21.69 5.01 16.50
N LEU A 237 -22.25 6.08 17.07
CA LEU A 237 -21.50 7.15 17.70
C LEU A 237 -21.53 6.94 19.21
N ASN A 238 -20.37 7.00 19.85
CA ASN A 238 -20.23 7.06 21.29
C ASN A 238 -19.46 8.34 21.61
N ASP A 239 -20.14 9.32 22.21
CA ASP A 239 -19.47 10.53 22.67
C ASP A 239 -18.79 10.24 23.99
N ASP A 240 -17.45 10.22 24.01
CA ASP A 240 -16.69 10.19 25.24
C ASP A 240 -16.78 11.59 25.88
N ILE A 241 -17.69 11.72 26.84
CA ILE A 241 -17.91 12.95 27.59
C ILE A 241 -16.67 13.45 28.34
N PHE A 242 -15.71 12.57 28.65
CA PHE A 242 -14.51 12.93 29.41
C PHE A 242 -13.42 13.48 28.50
N GLN A 243 -13.24 12.87 27.32
CA GLN A 243 -12.23 13.29 26.35
C GLN A 243 -12.76 14.30 25.32
N GLY A 244 -14.08 14.48 25.27
CA GLY A 244 -14.74 15.27 24.23
C GLY A 244 -14.59 14.66 22.83
N GLU A 245 -14.21 13.38 22.74
CA GLU A 245 -13.96 12.70 21.49
C GLU A 245 -15.17 11.85 21.09
N THR A 246 -15.66 12.05 19.87
CA THR A 246 -16.68 11.17 19.28
C THR A 246 -16.00 9.93 18.69
N ILE A 247 -16.22 8.78 19.32
CA ILE A 247 -15.74 7.49 18.85
C ILE A 247 -16.79 6.90 17.91
N TYR A 248 -16.34 6.39 16.77
CA TYR A 248 -17.21 5.73 15.78
C TYR A 248 -16.97 4.22 15.80
N HIS A 249 -18.04 3.44 15.73
CA HIS A 249 -17.98 2.01 15.49
C HIS A 249 -18.92 1.61 14.37
N TRP A 250 -18.67 0.48 13.72
CA TRP A 250 -19.66 -0.09 12.81
C TRP A 250 -20.92 -0.50 13.59
N LYS A 251 -22.11 -0.28 13.02
CA LYS A 251 -23.36 -0.74 13.64
C LYS A 251 -23.45 -2.25 13.70
N GLN A 252 -24.27 -2.73 14.64
CA GLN A 252 -24.46 -4.14 14.90
C GLN A 252 -24.86 -4.94 13.65
N ASP A 253 -25.73 -4.40 12.80
CA ASP A 253 -26.21 -5.10 11.60
C ASP A 253 -25.05 -5.44 10.64
N TYR A 254 -24.17 -4.47 10.36
CA TYR A 254 -22.96 -4.70 9.57
C TYR A 254 -22.00 -5.67 10.26
N MET A 255 -21.86 -5.56 11.59
CA MET A 255 -21.00 -6.43 12.37
C MET A 255 -21.45 -7.90 12.31
N VAL A 256 -22.76 -8.16 12.28
CA VAL A 256 -23.32 -9.51 12.11
C VAL A 256 -22.93 -10.10 10.75
N GLU A 257 -23.07 -9.35 9.65
CA GLU A 257 -22.62 -9.79 8.31
C GLU A 257 -21.09 -10.06 8.28
N LEU A 258 -20.31 -9.19 8.92
CA LEU A 258 -18.87 -9.35 8.99
C LEU A 258 -18.47 -10.59 9.80
N PHE A 259 -19.11 -10.85 10.94
CA PHE A 259 -18.80 -12.04 11.73
C PHE A 259 -19.20 -13.32 11.01
N ASP A 260 -20.33 -13.35 10.32
CA ASP A 260 -20.76 -14.50 9.53
C ASP A 260 -19.71 -14.86 8.47
N SER A 261 -19.26 -13.87 7.69
CA SER A 261 -18.25 -14.08 6.66
C SER A 261 -16.87 -14.47 7.22
N LEU A 262 -16.47 -13.94 8.38
CA LEU A 262 -15.25 -14.35 9.06
C LEU A 262 -15.33 -15.80 9.59
N ILE A 263 -16.48 -16.20 10.13
CA ILE A 263 -16.72 -17.59 10.56
C ILE A 263 -16.61 -18.53 9.34
N ALA A 264 -17.19 -18.16 8.20
CA ALA A 264 -17.08 -18.94 6.97
C ALA A 264 -15.61 -19.12 6.53
N ILE A 265 -14.78 -18.07 6.61
CA ILE A 265 -13.34 -18.17 6.35
C ILE A 265 -12.66 -19.14 7.33
N ILE A 266 -12.97 -19.07 8.63
CA ILE A 266 -12.36 -19.97 9.62
C ILE A 266 -12.76 -21.42 9.35
N ILE A 267 -14.02 -21.68 8.99
CA ILE A 267 -14.50 -23.03 8.67
C ILE A 267 -13.78 -23.58 7.43
N GLU A 268 -13.61 -22.77 6.38
CA GLU A 268 -13.05 -23.23 5.11
C GLU A 268 -11.50 -23.29 5.12
N HIS A 269 -10.84 -22.30 5.72
CA HIS A 269 -9.38 -22.10 5.63
C HIS A 269 -8.65 -22.25 6.98
N GLY A 270 -9.38 -22.42 8.08
CA GLY A 270 -8.82 -22.51 9.43
C GLY A 270 -8.40 -21.15 10.01
N ILE A 271 -7.67 -21.20 11.14
CA ILE A 271 -7.20 -19.99 11.83
C ILE A 271 -5.80 -19.53 11.38
N GLU A 272 -5.01 -20.44 10.80
CA GLU A 272 -3.62 -20.22 10.42
C GLU A 272 -3.45 -19.82 8.94
N GLY A 273 -2.24 -19.39 8.56
CA GLY A 273 -1.87 -19.17 7.16
C GLY A 273 -2.81 -18.20 6.42
N ILE A 274 -3.47 -18.71 5.37
CA ILE A 274 -4.42 -17.98 4.53
C ILE A 274 -5.83 -17.86 5.14
N GLY A 275 -6.08 -18.39 6.33
CA GLY A 275 -7.37 -18.28 7.03
C GLY A 275 -7.49 -17.00 7.85
N TRP A 276 -7.97 -17.13 9.10
CA TRP A 276 -8.23 -15.97 9.98
C TRP A 276 -7.04 -15.01 10.12
N LYS A 277 -5.81 -15.52 10.30
CA LYS A 277 -4.61 -14.68 10.44
C LYS A 277 -4.40 -13.73 9.26
N SER A 278 -4.85 -14.10 8.06
CA SER A 278 -4.85 -13.23 6.88
C SER A 278 -6.08 -12.33 6.82
N ALA A 279 -7.28 -12.88 7.04
CA ALA A 279 -8.52 -12.12 7.02
C ALA A 279 -8.53 -10.94 8.01
N ARG A 280 -8.01 -11.13 9.23
CA ARG A 280 -7.98 -10.09 10.28
C ARG A 280 -7.23 -8.82 9.84
N TRP A 281 -6.22 -8.96 8.99
CA TRP A 281 -5.49 -7.81 8.43
C TRP A 281 -6.34 -7.06 7.40
N GLU A 282 -7.13 -7.76 6.56
CA GLU A 282 -8.06 -7.10 5.64
C GLU A 282 -9.14 -6.31 6.42
N VAL A 283 -9.61 -6.84 7.56
CA VAL A 283 -10.51 -6.10 8.45
C VAL A 283 -9.82 -4.90 9.09
N TYR A 284 -8.61 -5.07 9.63
CA TYR A 284 -7.81 -3.98 10.21
C TYR A 284 -7.67 -2.81 9.24
N TYR A 285 -7.23 -3.07 8.00
CA TYR A 285 -7.06 -2.00 7.00
C TYR A 285 -8.38 -1.34 6.63
N THR A 286 -9.45 -2.12 6.53
CA THR A 286 -10.78 -1.60 6.21
C THR A 286 -11.29 -0.71 7.33
N TYR A 287 -11.14 -1.14 8.58
CA TYR A 287 -11.51 -0.35 9.77
C TYR A 287 -10.67 0.92 9.85
N ALA A 288 -9.34 0.81 9.74
CA ALA A 288 -8.41 1.94 9.78
C ALA A 288 -8.74 3.01 8.72
N ARG A 289 -9.08 2.57 7.50
CA ARG A 289 -9.48 3.44 6.39
C ARG A 289 -10.86 4.09 6.59
N CYS A 290 -11.82 3.35 7.13
CA CYS A 290 -13.20 3.78 7.22
C CYS A 290 -13.51 4.60 8.48
N ILE A 291 -12.88 4.26 9.60
CA ILE A 291 -13.17 4.81 10.93
C ILE A 291 -11.96 5.56 11.45
N ARG A 292 -10.90 4.89 11.89
CA ARG A 292 -9.73 5.53 12.49
C ARG A 292 -8.57 4.54 12.51
N SER A 293 -7.41 4.98 12.05
CA SER A 293 -6.15 4.25 12.15
C SER A 293 -5.44 4.57 13.47
N LEU A 294 -4.22 4.03 13.62
CA LEU A 294 -3.22 4.54 14.56
C LEU A 294 -3.24 6.07 14.64
N TYR A 295 -3.30 6.61 15.85
CA TYR A 295 -3.25 8.05 16.13
C TYR A 295 -2.46 8.32 17.41
N PHE A 296 -1.95 9.55 17.52
CA PHE A 296 -1.27 10.04 18.70
C PHE A 296 -2.17 11.06 19.40
N SER A 297 -2.53 10.79 20.65
CA SER A 297 -3.33 11.70 21.46
C SER A 297 -2.42 12.69 22.17
N TYR A 298 -2.70 13.98 21.97
CA TYR A 298 -1.95 15.07 22.59
C TYR A 298 -2.34 15.29 24.06
N ALA A 299 -3.57 14.92 24.42
CA ALA A 299 -4.10 15.15 25.77
C ALA A 299 -3.34 14.33 26.83
N ASP A 300 -2.95 13.11 26.48
CA ASP A 300 -2.24 12.16 27.34
C ASP A 300 -0.86 11.77 26.81
N ASN A 301 -0.45 12.33 25.65
CA ASN A 301 0.83 12.07 25.00
C ASN A 301 1.08 10.57 24.78
N SER A 302 0.07 9.86 24.27
CA SER A 302 0.11 8.40 24.08
C SER A 302 -0.42 7.96 22.70
N TRP A 303 -0.06 6.74 22.30
CA TRP A 303 -0.53 6.13 21.07
C TRP A 303 -1.78 5.29 21.29
N HIS A 304 -2.68 5.36 20.31
CA HIS A 304 -3.92 4.61 20.28
C HIS A 304 -4.13 4.03 18.88
N ASP A 305 -4.71 2.83 18.81
CA ASP A 305 -5.10 2.21 17.54
C ASP A 305 -6.38 1.38 17.73
N ASP A 306 -7.53 1.97 17.40
CA ASP A 306 -8.83 1.29 17.51
C ASP A 306 -8.92 0.05 16.62
N ALA A 307 -8.19 0.03 15.50
CA ALA A 307 -8.25 -1.09 14.58
C ALA A 307 -7.48 -2.30 15.15
N LYS A 308 -6.58 -2.09 16.11
CA LYS A 308 -5.70 -3.12 16.70
C LYS A 308 -6.47 -4.31 17.28
N ASP A 309 -7.66 -4.11 17.84
CA ASP A 309 -8.49 -5.18 18.40
C ASP A 309 -8.90 -6.25 17.39
N TRP A 310 -8.92 -5.91 16.10
CA TRP A 310 -9.13 -6.89 15.04
C TRP A 310 -7.95 -7.84 14.86
N LEU A 311 -6.74 -7.41 15.23
CA LEU A 311 -5.54 -8.22 15.13
C LEU A 311 -5.40 -9.20 16.30
N HIS A 312 -6.07 -8.96 17.43
CA HIS A 312 -6.04 -9.86 18.57
C HIS A 312 -6.90 -11.11 18.33
N GLY A 313 -6.49 -12.23 18.93
CA GLY A 313 -7.25 -13.48 18.92
C GLY A 313 -8.48 -13.41 19.80
N ARG A 314 -8.71 -14.45 20.59
CA ARG A 314 -9.81 -14.49 21.53
C ARG A 314 -9.63 -13.38 22.57
N MET A 315 -10.64 -12.54 22.70
CA MET A 315 -10.70 -11.55 23.77
C MET A 315 -11.54 -12.13 24.90
N GLU A 316 -10.99 -12.11 26.11
CA GLU A 316 -11.80 -12.41 27.29
C GLU A 316 -12.81 -11.28 27.47
N LEU A 317 -14.06 -11.64 27.71
CA LEU A 317 -15.11 -10.69 28.05
C LEU A 317 -14.79 -10.14 29.43
N GLY A 318 -13.93 -9.13 29.49
CA GLY A 318 -13.57 -8.48 30.73
C GLY A 318 -14.83 -7.94 31.42
N SER A 319 -14.86 -8.06 32.74
CA SER A 319 -15.91 -7.49 33.60
C SER A 319 -16.00 -5.96 33.51
N SER A 320 -15.05 -5.30 32.84
CA SER A 320 -14.90 -3.84 32.80
C SER A 320 -15.90 -3.12 31.89
N GLY A 321 -16.74 -3.85 31.14
CA GLY A 321 -17.74 -3.24 30.25
C GLY A 321 -17.14 -2.34 29.17
N THR A 322 -15.82 -2.38 28.97
CA THR A 322 -15.11 -1.53 28.01
C THR A 322 -15.54 -1.93 26.61
N LEU A 323 -16.11 -0.97 25.88
CA LEU A 323 -16.57 -1.18 24.52
C LEU A 323 -15.34 -1.34 23.60
N THR A 324 -15.09 -2.57 23.16
CA THR A 324 -14.09 -2.82 22.12
C THR A 324 -14.68 -2.46 20.74
N PRO A 325 -13.89 -1.92 19.82
CA PRO A 325 -14.29 -1.72 18.42
C PRO A 325 -14.84 -2.98 17.74
N ARG A 326 -14.40 -4.16 18.18
CA ARG A 326 -14.87 -5.45 17.66
C ARG A 326 -16.29 -5.80 18.08
N GLN A 327 -16.77 -5.35 19.24
CA GLN A 327 -18.16 -5.57 19.70
C GLN A 327 -18.67 -7.03 19.57
N ASP A 328 -17.78 -8.02 19.67
CA ASP A 328 -18.08 -9.43 19.49
C ASP A 328 -19.03 -9.98 20.57
N ASN A 329 -19.10 -9.32 21.72
CA ASN A 329 -20.03 -9.65 22.79
C ASN A 329 -21.50 -9.25 22.52
N LYS A 330 -21.76 -8.40 21.52
CA LYS A 330 -23.08 -7.84 21.24
C LYS A 330 -23.98 -8.69 20.33
N SER A 331 -23.44 -9.75 19.70
CA SER A 331 -24.23 -10.68 18.90
C SER A 331 -23.82 -12.13 19.15
N GLU A 332 -24.72 -13.06 18.85
CA GLU A 332 -24.40 -14.49 18.93
C GLU A 332 -23.30 -14.91 17.95
N LEU A 333 -23.28 -14.37 16.73
CA LEU A 333 -22.21 -14.62 15.76
C LEU A 333 -20.86 -14.07 16.24
N GLY A 334 -20.83 -12.87 16.81
CA GLY A 334 -19.60 -12.33 17.42
C GLY A 334 -19.06 -13.23 18.53
N LYS A 335 -19.94 -13.75 19.40
CA LYS A 335 -19.56 -14.69 20.47
C LYS A 335 -19.03 -16.01 19.90
N ILE A 336 -19.65 -16.54 18.85
CA ILE A 336 -19.19 -17.76 18.16
C ILE A 336 -17.81 -17.52 17.54
N TYR A 337 -17.66 -16.44 16.77
CA TYR A 337 -16.39 -16.03 16.18
C TYR A 337 -15.29 -15.95 17.25
N ASN A 338 -15.52 -15.23 18.35
CA ASN A 338 -14.54 -15.08 19.43
C ASN A 338 -14.13 -16.43 20.04
N LYS A 339 -15.07 -17.37 20.22
CA LYS A 339 -14.78 -18.72 20.70
C LYS A 339 -13.92 -19.53 19.73
N MET A 340 -14.00 -19.28 18.42
CA MET A 340 -13.18 -19.97 17.41
C MET A 340 -11.73 -19.46 17.37
N LEU A 341 -11.44 -18.29 17.94
CA LEU A 341 -10.10 -17.71 17.93
C LEU A 341 -9.20 -18.35 18.99
N PRO A 342 -7.87 -18.39 18.73
CA PRO A 342 -6.90 -18.82 19.73
C PRO A 342 -6.85 -17.83 20.89
N LEU A 343 -6.70 -18.34 22.11
CA LEU A 343 -6.24 -17.52 23.24
C LEU A 343 -4.79 -17.15 22.95
N LEU A 344 -4.55 -15.95 22.40
CA LEU A 344 -3.18 -15.47 22.23
C LEU A 344 -2.62 -15.24 23.62
N GLN A 345 -1.59 -15.99 23.98
CA GLN A 345 -0.72 -15.57 25.07
C GLN A 345 -0.04 -14.28 24.62
N SER A 346 0.02 -13.27 25.47
CA SER A 346 0.72 -12.01 25.20
C SER A 346 2.14 -12.32 24.73
N GLY A 347 2.40 -12.32 23.42
CA GLY A 347 3.62 -12.96 22.92
C GLY A 347 3.63 -13.48 21.47
N GLU A 348 2.50 -14.01 20.98
CA GLU A 348 2.40 -14.73 19.70
C GLU A 348 1.59 -13.98 18.63
#